data_AF-A0A5N5W8J6-F1
#
_entry.id   AF-A0A5N5W8J6-F1
#
_cell.length_a   1.000
_cell.length_b   1.000
_cell.length_c   1.000
_cell.angle_alpha   90.00
_cell.angle_beta   90.00
_cell.angle_gamma   90.00
#
_symmetry.space_group_name_H-M   'P 1'
#
loop_
_entity.id
_entity.type
_entity.pdbx_description
1 polymer ?
#
loop_
_entity_poly.entity_id
_entity_poly.type
_entity_poly.pdbx_seq_one_letter_code
_entity_poly.pdbx_strand_id
1 'polypeptide(L)'
;MELTSRRRPVRSPAPVLAVDSGGSGVRIAVSPAYGDGTVLTWSSPEPVPVGDRGIDARVMLDRILPAARRLLCRAGAERFAACCVGAAGMVTLGADLRAVLPGALRAELGIRRLALASDSVTAYAGALGQRPGVVVAAGTGLVALGTGLTPGGGWRRADGWGHLLGDCGGGAWIGRAGLEAALRAYDGRAGGSAALLGRLEAVFGPAPDLPGMLYPRPDRAAVLASFAPEVGRCAAVCPVAADILRRAARHIVEAAAAACPPTDGDGRTGSGSAGRVENAERGEADASHGPDIHDGTGAGGPHGPDSLGEAGTSETGGPRGSDRRGDARAVEADGRHRPDRRGGAGTGGADGPHNTDNWGDTGTVEADGLRGPGSRGDAGTAEAGGSRANARGGCGAVEADGPHGPGNRGGAGTAEADTCHGPGSQGERVGEAWRRAPVMALTGGLAGIGPPLLLPLRQELRKQLPAVRQMTAAGSPLDGASRIAAALVTDRLLLPVDGSLLDVVSGAPSAASPGHTFG
;
A
#
# COMPACT_ATOMS: atom_id res chain seq x y z
N MET A 1 -43.33 41.16 -26.83
CA MET A 1 -42.17 40.49 -27.45
C MET A 1 -41.18 40.22 -26.33
N GLU A 2 -41.17 39.01 -25.80
CA GLU A 2 -40.59 38.71 -24.49
C GLU A 2 -39.16 38.19 -24.63
N LEU A 3 -38.19 38.98 -24.15
CA LEU A 3 -36.78 38.63 -24.17
C LEU A 3 -36.49 37.56 -23.12
N THR A 4 -36.63 36.29 -23.51
CA THR A 4 -36.25 35.15 -22.68
C THR A 4 -34.74 35.14 -22.43
N SER A 5 -34.35 35.72 -21.31
CA SER A 5 -33.02 35.62 -20.74
C SER A 5 -32.68 34.16 -20.45
N ARG A 6 -32.11 33.48 -21.47
CA ARG A 6 -31.45 32.18 -21.29
C ARG A 6 -30.28 32.41 -20.35
N ARG A 7 -30.48 32.16 -19.05
CA ARG A 7 -29.38 32.01 -18.09
C ARG A 7 -28.39 31.02 -18.71
N ARG A 8 -27.17 31.49 -19.01
CA ARG A 8 -26.07 30.57 -19.33
C ARG A 8 -26.00 29.54 -18.20
N PRO A 9 -25.95 28.23 -18.47
CA PRO A 9 -25.67 27.27 -17.42
C PRO A 9 -24.35 27.69 -16.78
N VAL A 10 -24.35 27.82 -15.45
CA VAL A 10 -23.12 28.03 -14.69
C VAL A 10 -22.26 26.81 -15.00
N ARG A 11 -21.19 27.00 -15.78
CA ARG A 11 -20.27 25.91 -16.12
C ARG A 11 -19.70 25.39 -14.81
N SER A 12 -20.11 24.19 -14.39
CA SER A 12 -19.49 23.48 -13.28
C SER A 12 -17.98 23.50 -13.49
N PRO A 13 -17.18 23.79 -12.45
CA PRO A 13 -15.72 23.80 -12.60
C PRO A 13 -15.27 22.43 -13.09
N ALA A 14 -14.34 22.43 -14.05
CA ALA A 14 -13.86 21.20 -14.67
C ALA A 14 -13.36 20.22 -13.58
N PRO A 15 -13.75 18.93 -13.65
CA PRO A 15 -13.42 17.96 -12.62
C PRO A 15 -11.91 17.65 -12.62
N VAL A 16 -11.45 17.02 -11.54
CA VAL A 16 -10.08 16.49 -11.45
C VAL A 16 -10.07 14.99 -11.73
N LEU A 17 -8.93 14.51 -12.24
CA LEU A 17 -8.63 13.10 -12.40
C LEU A 17 -7.67 12.64 -11.29
N ALA A 18 -7.99 11.52 -10.65
CA ALA A 18 -7.11 10.84 -9.71
C ALA A 18 -6.81 9.44 -10.24
N VAL A 19 -5.56 9.00 -10.11
CA VAL A 19 -5.10 7.65 -10.45
C VAL A 19 -4.31 7.09 -9.26
N ASP A 20 -4.61 5.85 -8.89
CA ASP A 20 -3.93 5.07 -7.87
C ASP A 20 -3.49 3.74 -8.50
N SER A 21 -2.18 3.57 -8.71
CA SER A 21 -1.57 2.41 -9.34
C SER A 21 -0.73 1.63 -8.34
N GLY A 22 -1.30 0.58 -7.75
CA GLY A 22 -0.64 -0.27 -6.78
C GLY A 22 -0.33 -1.68 -7.30
N GLY A 23 0.36 -2.49 -6.49
CA GLY A 23 0.63 -3.90 -6.79
C GLY A 23 -0.62 -4.79 -6.88
N SER A 24 -1.79 -4.29 -6.47
CA SER A 24 -3.10 -4.98 -6.55
C SER A 24 -3.99 -4.52 -7.71
N GLY A 25 -3.46 -3.70 -8.63
CA GLY A 25 -4.26 -3.11 -9.72
C GLY A 25 -4.23 -1.58 -9.79
N VAL A 26 -5.04 -1.06 -10.71
CA VAL A 26 -5.16 0.38 -11.01
C VAL A 26 -6.57 0.85 -10.70
N ARG A 27 -6.71 1.98 -10.00
CA ARG A 27 -7.98 2.65 -9.72
C ARG A 27 -7.91 4.08 -10.24
N ILE A 28 -9.04 4.59 -10.74
CA ILE A 28 -9.18 6.00 -11.08
C ILE A 28 -10.47 6.58 -10.49
N ALA A 29 -10.45 7.88 -10.21
CA ALA A 29 -11.62 8.65 -9.83
C ALA A 29 -11.69 9.96 -10.62
N VAL A 30 -12.91 10.36 -10.96
CA VAL A 30 -13.24 11.69 -11.46
C VAL A 30 -14.13 12.35 -10.42
N SER A 31 -13.68 13.46 -9.87
CA SER A 31 -14.34 14.18 -8.78
C SER A 31 -14.43 15.68 -9.08
N PRO A 32 -15.42 16.40 -8.50
CA PRO A 32 -15.46 17.85 -8.59
C PRO A 32 -14.17 18.49 -8.07
N ALA A 33 -13.66 19.51 -8.76
CA ALA A 33 -12.51 20.28 -8.26
C ALA A 33 -12.86 21.13 -7.01
N TYR A 34 -14.16 21.36 -6.77
CA TYR A 34 -14.71 22.20 -5.71
C TYR A 34 -16.05 21.65 -5.24
N GLY A 35 -16.35 21.83 -3.95
CA GLY A 35 -17.65 21.52 -3.36
C GLY A 35 -17.92 20.02 -3.20
N ASP A 36 -19.17 19.73 -2.85
CA ASP A 36 -19.76 18.40 -2.85
C ASP A 36 -20.28 18.02 -4.25
N GLY A 37 -20.23 16.74 -4.56
CA GLY A 37 -20.74 16.20 -5.82
C GLY A 37 -20.28 14.77 -6.07
N THR A 38 -20.90 14.12 -7.05
CA THR A 38 -20.70 12.70 -7.31
C THR A 38 -19.27 12.39 -7.76
N VAL A 39 -18.58 11.55 -6.99
CA VAL A 39 -17.31 10.94 -7.40
C VAL A 39 -17.62 9.74 -8.28
N LEU A 40 -17.07 9.70 -9.49
CA LEU A 40 -17.19 8.58 -10.42
C LEU A 40 -15.90 7.79 -10.44
N THR A 41 -15.95 6.46 -10.26
CA THR A 41 -14.76 5.61 -10.15
C THR A 41 -14.70 4.53 -11.23
N TRP A 42 -13.51 3.98 -11.43
CA TRP A 42 -13.27 2.74 -12.17
C TRP A 42 -12.01 2.04 -11.62
N SER A 43 -11.96 0.72 -11.72
CA SER A 43 -10.80 -0.08 -11.31
C SER A 43 -10.54 -1.24 -12.28
N SER A 44 -9.28 -1.67 -12.30
CA SER A 44 -8.81 -2.94 -12.85
C SER A 44 -8.00 -3.68 -11.78
N PRO A 45 -8.16 -5.01 -11.61
CA PRO A 45 -7.35 -5.81 -10.69
C PRO A 45 -5.92 -6.06 -11.21
N GLU A 46 -5.62 -5.71 -12.47
CA GLU A 46 -4.30 -5.96 -13.07
C GLU A 46 -3.32 -4.82 -12.74
N PRO A 47 -2.21 -5.08 -12.02
CA PRO A 47 -1.18 -4.08 -11.77
C PRO A 47 -0.44 -3.71 -13.06
N VAL A 48 0.09 -2.49 -13.14
CA VAL A 48 0.98 -2.08 -14.25
C VAL A 48 2.28 -2.88 -14.17
N PRO A 49 2.74 -3.52 -15.27
CA PRO A 49 3.99 -4.26 -15.24
C PRO A 49 5.19 -3.34 -14.97
N VAL A 50 6.18 -3.91 -14.30
CA VAL A 50 7.50 -3.30 -14.09
C VAL A 50 8.49 -4.05 -14.98
N GLY A 51 9.17 -3.31 -15.86
CA GLY A 51 10.27 -3.81 -16.68
C GLY A 51 11.56 -3.05 -16.39
N ASP A 52 12.56 -3.20 -17.26
CA ASP A 52 13.93 -2.67 -17.06
C ASP A 52 13.98 -1.13 -16.89
N ARG A 53 13.00 -0.41 -17.45
CA ARG A 53 12.86 1.05 -17.35
C ARG A 53 11.93 1.51 -16.23
N GLY A 54 11.52 0.58 -15.36
CA GLY A 54 10.56 0.80 -14.28
C GLY A 54 9.12 0.48 -14.67
N ILE A 55 8.16 1.22 -14.11
CA ILE A 55 6.72 1.04 -14.32
C ILE A 55 6.38 1.49 -15.75
N ASP A 56 5.80 0.61 -16.57
CA ASP A 56 5.54 0.90 -17.98
C ASP A 56 4.46 1.98 -18.15
N ALA A 57 4.85 3.14 -18.68
CA ALA A 57 3.95 4.27 -18.86
C ALA A 57 2.92 4.04 -19.97
N ARG A 58 3.23 3.24 -20.99
CA ARG A 58 2.31 2.96 -22.10
C ARG A 58 1.19 2.03 -21.64
N VAL A 59 1.52 0.94 -20.95
CA VAL A 59 0.52 0.03 -20.37
C VAL A 59 -0.34 0.74 -19.31
N MET A 60 0.23 1.69 -18.56
CA MET A 60 -0.57 2.57 -17.69
C MET A 60 -1.55 3.42 -18.50
N LEU A 61 -1.09 4.11 -19.55
CA LEU A 61 -1.92 4.96 -20.41
C LEU A 61 -3.05 4.19 -21.11
N ASP A 62 -2.74 3.03 -21.69
CA ASP A 62 -3.71 2.17 -22.38
C ASP A 62 -4.86 1.73 -21.46
N ARG A 63 -4.57 1.55 -20.16
CA ARG A 63 -5.58 1.24 -19.14
C ARG A 63 -6.37 2.48 -18.68
N ILE A 64 -5.70 3.60 -18.39
CA ILE A 64 -6.37 4.77 -17.79
C ILE A 64 -7.10 5.65 -18.82
N LEU A 65 -6.61 5.79 -20.06
CA LEU A 65 -7.19 6.71 -21.04
C LEU A 65 -8.63 6.36 -21.44
N PRO A 66 -8.99 5.09 -21.77
CA PRO A 66 -10.37 4.73 -22.12
C PRO A 66 -11.33 4.92 -20.95
N ALA A 67 -10.87 4.57 -19.74
CA ALA A 67 -11.66 4.72 -18.52
C ALA A 67 -11.86 6.20 -18.15
N ALA A 68 -10.81 7.02 -18.18
CA ALA A 68 -10.88 8.45 -17.89
C ALA A 68 -11.81 9.19 -18.88
N ARG A 69 -11.76 8.88 -20.18
CA ARG A 69 -12.67 9.42 -21.20
C ARG A 69 -14.14 9.09 -20.89
N ARG A 70 -14.43 7.84 -20.54
CA ARG A 70 -15.79 7.40 -20.16
C ARG A 70 -16.30 8.10 -18.90
N LEU A 71 -15.46 8.28 -17.89
CA LEU A 71 -15.83 8.97 -16.65
C LEU A 71 -16.00 10.49 -16.86
N LEU A 72 -15.15 11.13 -17.68
CA LEU A 72 -15.27 12.54 -18.05
C LEU A 72 -16.59 12.82 -18.78
N CYS A 73 -16.97 11.96 -19.73
CA CYS A 73 -18.24 12.02 -20.43
C CYS A 73 -19.43 11.87 -19.47
N ARG A 74 -19.38 10.89 -18.55
CA ARG A 74 -20.40 10.71 -17.48
C ARG A 74 -20.49 11.90 -16.53
N ALA A 75 -19.39 12.60 -16.27
CA ALA A 75 -19.37 13.83 -15.48
C ALA A 75 -19.92 15.07 -16.24
N GLY A 76 -20.27 14.94 -17.53
CA GLY A 76 -20.80 16.04 -18.34
C GLY A 76 -19.77 17.15 -18.62
N ALA A 77 -18.46 16.83 -18.57
CA ALA A 77 -17.38 17.81 -18.67
C ALA A 77 -16.58 17.68 -19.98
N GLU A 78 -16.10 18.80 -20.51
CA GLU A 78 -15.32 18.86 -21.75
C GLU A 78 -13.82 18.55 -21.54
N ARG A 79 -13.30 18.71 -20.31
CA ARG A 79 -11.88 18.58 -19.96
C ARG A 79 -11.68 18.37 -18.46
N PHE A 80 -10.50 17.91 -18.06
CA PHE A 80 -10.05 17.94 -16.67
C PHE A 80 -9.39 19.28 -16.30
N ALA A 81 -9.50 19.70 -15.04
CA ALA A 81 -8.79 20.86 -14.50
C ALA A 81 -7.35 20.53 -14.07
N ALA A 82 -7.16 19.37 -13.43
CA ALA A 82 -5.89 18.84 -13.00
C ALA A 82 -5.93 17.30 -12.92
N CYS A 83 -4.77 16.67 -12.80
CA CYS A 83 -4.61 15.25 -12.55
C CYS A 83 -3.60 14.99 -11.41
N CYS A 84 -3.78 13.92 -10.65
CA CYS A 84 -2.74 13.34 -9.81
C CYS A 84 -2.62 11.84 -10.11
N VAL A 85 -1.40 11.37 -10.36
CA VAL A 85 -1.07 9.95 -10.50
C VAL A 85 -0.21 9.53 -9.32
N GLY A 86 -0.80 8.73 -8.42
CA GLY A 86 -0.07 7.99 -7.39
C GLY A 86 0.34 6.62 -7.90
N ALA A 87 1.61 6.25 -7.74
CA ALA A 87 2.10 4.93 -8.14
C ALA A 87 3.03 4.29 -7.08
N ALA A 88 2.82 3.00 -6.84
CA ALA A 88 3.71 2.18 -6.04
C ALA A 88 5.07 2.05 -6.76
N GLY A 89 6.16 2.32 -6.04
CA GLY A 89 7.51 2.34 -6.62
C GLY A 89 7.89 3.62 -7.39
N MET A 90 7.05 4.66 -7.40
CA MET A 90 7.31 5.91 -8.16
C MET A 90 8.68 6.57 -7.88
N VAL A 91 9.24 6.38 -6.68
CA VAL A 91 10.54 6.94 -6.29
C VAL A 91 11.71 6.30 -7.06
N THR A 92 11.69 4.99 -7.24
CA THR A 92 12.82 4.21 -7.80
C THR A 92 12.54 3.66 -9.20
N LEU A 93 11.28 3.50 -9.58
CA LEU A 93 10.81 2.88 -10.82
C LEU A 93 9.92 3.82 -11.65
N GLY A 94 9.82 5.10 -11.26
CA GLY A 94 8.94 6.09 -11.90
C GLY A 94 9.58 6.92 -13.01
N ALA A 95 10.71 6.49 -13.59
CA ALA A 95 11.43 7.26 -14.61
C ALA A 95 10.63 7.35 -15.92
N ASP A 96 10.17 6.21 -16.45
CA ASP A 96 9.33 6.16 -17.67
C ASP A 96 8.00 6.92 -17.47
N LEU A 97 7.39 6.82 -16.27
CA LEU A 97 6.19 7.58 -15.91
C LEU A 97 6.42 9.10 -15.98
N ARG A 98 7.52 9.61 -15.41
CA ARG A 98 7.87 11.05 -15.46
C ARG A 98 8.16 11.52 -16.88
N ALA A 99 8.84 10.72 -17.69
CA ALA A 99 9.16 11.07 -19.07
C ALA A 99 7.92 11.12 -19.98
N VAL A 100 6.99 10.18 -19.83
CA VAL A 100 5.90 9.95 -20.79
C VAL A 100 4.57 10.58 -20.39
N LEU A 101 4.16 10.45 -19.11
CA LEU A 101 2.81 10.86 -18.68
C LEU A 101 2.50 12.35 -18.89
N PRO A 102 3.40 13.32 -18.63
CA PRO A 102 3.07 14.74 -18.78
C PRO A 102 2.70 15.13 -20.22
N GLY A 103 3.41 14.59 -21.21
CA GLY A 103 3.12 14.81 -22.62
C GLY A 103 1.83 14.12 -23.06
N ALA A 104 1.70 12.82 -22.74
CA ALA A 104 0.55 12.02 -23.15
C ALA A 104 -0.77 12.50 -22.52
N LEU A 105 -0.80 12.76 -21.21
CA LEU A 105 -2.01 13.24 -20.52
C LEU A 105 -2.43 14.64 -20.97
N ARG A 106 -1.46 15.48 -21.37
CA ARG A 106 -1.73 16.80 -21.96
C ARG A 106 -2.35 16.69 -23.36
N ALA A 107 -1.83 15.80 -24.20
CA ALA A 107 -2.34 15.57 -25.56
C ALA A 107 -3.71 14.88 -25.56
N GLU A 108 -3.84 13.78 -24.82
CA GLU A 108 -5.00 12.88 -24.90
C GLU A 108 -6.22 13.33 -24.07
N LEU A 109 -5.99 14.10 -22.99
CA LEU A 109 -7.01 14.52 -22.01
C LEU A 109 -6.99 16.03 -21.68
N GLY A 110 -6.10 16.81 -22.29
CA GLY A 110 -6.01 18.27 -22.07
C GLY A 110 -5.49 18.71 -20.70
N ILE A 111 -4.89 17.79 -19.92
CA ILE A 111 -4.39 18.06 -18.57
C ILE A 111 -3.20 19.04 -18.63
N ARG A 112 -3.25 20.12 -17.84
CA ARG A 112 -2.19 21.17 -17.78
C ARG A 112 -1.53 21.33 -16.42
N ARG A 113 -2.15 20.77 -15.37
CA ARG A 113 -1.67 20.73 -13.99
C ARG A 113 -1.65 19.26 -13.58
N LEU A 114 -0.46 18.69 -13.40
CA LEU A 114 -0.27 17.27 -13.12
C LEU A 114 0.60 17.11 -11.86
N ALA A 115 0.13 16.34 -10.90
CA ALA A 115 0.96 15.78 -9.84
C ALA A 115 1.37 14.34 -10.19
N LEU A 116 2.65 14.04 -9.99
CA LEU A 116 3.23 12.71 -10.09
C LEU A 116 3.76 12.35 -8.70
N ALA A 117 3.16 11.34 -8.06
CA ALA A 117 3.33 11.07 -6.64
C ALA A 117 3.64 9.59 -6.36
N SER A 118 4.34 9.30 -5.28
CA SER A 118 4.33 7.95 -4.72
C SER A 118 2.97 7.60 -4.12
N ASP A 119 2.66 6.31 -4.12
CA ASP A 119 1.57 5.72 -3.34
C ASP A 119 1.60 6.13 -1.86
N SER A 120 2.79 6.29 -1.27
CA SER A 120 2.93 6.76 0.11
C SER A 120 2.49 8.23 0.30
N VAL A 121 2.73 9.12 -0.68
CA VAL A 121 2.26 10.51 -0.64
C VAL A 121 0.74 10.58 -0.85
N THR A 122 0.18 9.78 -1.77
CA THR A 122 -1.27 9.75 -1.96
C THR A 122 -1.97 9.08 -0.76
N ALA A 123 -1.41 8.02 -0.18
CA ALA A 123 -1.88 7.46 1.09
C ALA A 123 -1.83 8.49 2.24
N TYR A 124 -0.79 9.33 2.31
CA TYR A 124 -0.71 10.42 3.28
C TYR A 124 -1.85 11.43 3.11
N ALA A 125 -2.03 11.93 1.88
CA ALA A 125 -3.08 12.90 1.55
C ALA A 125 -4.51 12.31 1.72
N GLY A 126 -4.67 11.00 1.51
CA GLY A 126 -5.92 10.27 1.75
C GLY A 126 -6.24 10.16 3.25
N ALA A 127 -5.25 9.80 4.06
CA ALA A 127 -5.46 9.59 5.48
C ALA A 127 -5.55 10.90 6.29
N LEU A 128 -4.68 11.88 6.02
CA LEU A 128 -4.54 13.11 6.82
C LEU A 128 -4.95 14.39 6.08
N GLY A 129 -5.07 14.34 4.74
CA GLY A 129 -5.22 15.55 3.94
C GLY A 129 -3.93 16.38 3.98
N GLN A 130 -4.07 17.69 4.20
CA GLN A 130 -2.96 18.62 4.35
C GLN A 130 -2.80 19.03 5.82
N ARG A 131 -2.60 18.03 6.68
CA ARG A 131 -2.33 18.22 8.12
C ARG A 131 -0.97 17.61 8.48
N PRO A 132 -0.20 18.21 9.42
CA PRO A 132 1.05 17.62 9.91
C PRO A 132 0.83 16.28 10.62
N GLY A 133 1.79 15.36 10.49
CA GLY A 133 1.73 14.05 11.12
C GLY A 133 2.53 12.97 10.40
N VAL A 134 2.14 11.72 10.64
CA VAL A 134 2.73 10.51 10.03
C VAL A 134 1.62 9.55 9.60
N VAL A 135 1.84 8.87 8.49
CA VAL A 135 0.97 7.80 7.98
C VAL A 135 1.81 6.57 7.74
N VAL A 136 1.37 5.44 8.32
CA VAL A 136 1.96 4.14 8.03
C VAL A 136 1.03 3.39 7.08
N ALA A 137 1.51 3.16 5.86
CA ALA A 137 0.86 2.28 4.91
C ALA A 137 1.32 0.85 5.18
N ALA A 138 0.43 0.02 5.72
CA ALA A 138 0.67 -1.36 6.11
C ALA A 138 -0.22 -2.29 5.29
N GLY A 139 0.37 -2.90 4.26
CA GLY A 139 -0.25 -3.86 3.36
C GLY A 139 0.65 -5.08 3.16
N THR A 140 0.88 -5.49 1.92
CA THR A 140 1.88 -6.52 1.60
C THR A 140 3.26 -6.15 2.16
N GLY A 141 3.69 -4.91 1.94
CA GLY A 141 4.86 -4.30 2.58
C GLY A 141 4.47 -3.29 3.67
N LEU A 142 5.44 -2.51 4.15
CA LEU A 142 5.22 -1.46 5.14
C LEU A 142 6.11 -0.24 4.86
N VAL A 143 5.52 0.96 4.86
CA VAL A 143 6.26 2.22 4.82
C VAL A 143 5.60 3.27 5.72
N ALA A 144 6.41 4.01 6.47
CA ALA A 144 5.98 5.18 7.23
C ALA A 144 6.42 6.47 6.51
N LEU A 145 5.49 7.39 6.29
CA LEU A 145 5.74 8.69 5.69
C LEU A 145 5.13 9.79 6.57
N GLY A 146 5.94 10.78 6.97
CA GLY A 146 5.49 11.91 7.76
C GLY A 146 6.05 13.24 7.28
N THR A 147 5.41 14.33 7.68
CA THR A 147 5.87 15.69 7.40
C THR A 147 5.21 16.70 8.35
N GLY A 148 5.95 17.77 8.66
CA GLY A 148 5.47 18.88 9.46
C GLY A 148 4.60 19.88 8.68
N LEU A 149 4.56 19.79 7.34
CA LEU A 149 3.95 20.78 6.43
C LEU A 149 4.40 22.24 6.70
N THR A 150 5.63 22.40 7.20
CA THR A 150 6.26 23.71 7.42
C THR A 150 6.91 24.22 6.12
N PRO A 151 7.03 25.55 5.91
CA PRO A 151 7.81 26.10 4.81
C PRO A 151 9.26 25.59 4.86
N GLY A 152 9.74 24.96 3.77
CA GLY A 152 11.05 24.31 3.71
C GLY A 152 11.13 22.95 4.45
N GLY A 153 10.03 22.48 5.05
CA GLY A 153 9.93 21.15 5.63
C GLY A 153 9.79 20.07 4.55
N GLY A 154 10.60 19.02 4.64
CA GLY A 154 10.55 17.89 3.70
C GLY A 154 9.64 16.75 4.15
N TRP A 155 9.70 15.65 3.39
CA TRP A 155 9.21 14.35 3.79
C TRP A 155 10.20 13.65 4.74
N ARG A 156 9.68 12.94 5.73
CA ARG A 156 10.39 11.96 6.55
C ARG A 156 9.85 10.58 6.21
N ARG A 157 10.70 9.70 5.70
CA ARG A 157 10.32 8.33 5.34
C ARG A 157 11.11 7.34 6.20
N ALA A 158 10.44 6.32 6.69
CA ALA A 158 11.06 5.16 7.32
C ALA A 158 10.49 3.86 6.72
N ASP A 159 11.36 2.88 6.56
CA ASP A 159 11.09 1.59 5.92
C ASP A 159 10.56 1.72 4.46
N GLY A 160 9.94 0.66 3.94
CA GLY A 160 9.57 0.49 2.54
C GLY A 160 10.74 0.00 1.68
N TRP A 161 11.66 -0.76 2.26
CA TRP A 161 12.81 -1.37 1.55
C TRP A 161 12.45 -2.69 0.87
N GLY A 162 11.19 -3.15 1.00
CA GLY A 162 10.71 -4.39 0.42
C GLY A 162 10.94 -5.59 1.35
N HIS A 163 10.08 -6.60 1.22
CA HIS A 163 10.00 -7.82 2.04
C HIS A 163 11.29 -8.61 2.33
N LEU A 164 12.41 -8.33 1.64
CA LEU A 164 13.72 -8.95 1.88
C LEU A 164 14.64 -8.10 2.76
N LEU A 165 14.50 -6.77 2.72
CA LEU A 165 15.42 -5.81 3.37
C LEU A 165 14.73 -4.96 4.46
N GLY A 166 13.40 -4.98 4.52
CA GLY A 166 12.59 -4.23 5.47
C GLY A 166 11.14 -4.72 5.47
N ASP A 167 10.20 -3.80 5.33
CA ASP A 167 8.76 -3.98 5.48
C ASP A 167 8.40 -4.63 6.83
N CYS A 168 9.10 -4.24 7.89
CA CYS A 168 9.03 -4.91 9.19
C CYS A 168 7.67 -4.69 9.86
N GLY A 169 6.99 -5.79 10.19
CA GLY A 169 5.60 -5.76 10.65
C GLY A 169 4.54 -5.57 9.55
N GLY A 170 4.95 -5.47 8.28
CA GLY A 170 4.05 -5.59 7.13
C GLY A 170 3.53 -7.02 6.91
N GLY A 171 2.61 -7.21 5.97
CA GLY A 171 1.92 -8.48 5.73
C GLY A 171 2.88 -9.62 5.38
N ALA A 172 3.81 -9.37 4.45
CA ALA A 172 4.82 -10.34 4.04
C ALA A 172 5.72 -10.75 5.23
N TRP A 173 6.03 -9.81 6.14
CA TRP A 173 6.79 -10.08 7.35
C TRP A 173 6.00 -10.95 8.34
N ILE A 174 4.73 -10.63 8.61
CA ILE A 174 3.86 -11.40 9.52
C ILE A 174 3.67 -12.83 8.99
N GLY A 175 3.31 -12.96 7.71
CA GLY A 175 3.09 -14.25 7.08
C GLY A 175 4.36 -15.08 7.00
N ARG A 176 5.52 -14.49 6.64
CA ARG A 176 6.82 -15.18 6.69
C ARG A 176 7.15 -15.70 8.09
N ALA A 177 6.95 -14.88 9.14
CA ALA A 177 7.18 -15.31 10.51
C ALA A 177 6.20 -16.43 10.95
N GLY A 178 4.96 -16.41 10.46
CA GLY A 178 3.98 -17.47 10.67
C GLY A 178 4.36 -18.79 9.99
N LEU A 179 4.78 -18.73 8.72
CA LEU A 179 5.26 -19.88 7.95
C LEU A 179 6.56 -20.44 8.51
N GLU A 180 7.48 -19.59 8.98
CA GLU A 180 8.69 -20.03 9.68
C GLU A 180 8.34 -20.80 10.96
N ALA A 181 7.40 -20.31 11.77
CA ALA A 181 6.93 -21.01 12.96
C ALA A 181 6.17 -22.32 12.65
N ALA A 182 5.48 -22.40 11.52
CA ALA A 182 4.86 -23.63 11.03
C ALA A 182 5.93 -24.67 10.62
N LEU A 183 6.90 -24.29 9.79
CA LEU A 183 8.01 -25.15 9.37
C LEU A 183 8.88 -25.61 10.56
N ARG A 184 9.08 -24.74 11.56
CA ARG A 184 9.75 -25.15 12.82
C ARG A 184 8.99 -26.26 13.54
N ALA A 185 7.65 -26.27 13.53
CA ALA A 185 6.90 -27.39 14.10
C ALA A 185 7.03 -28.66 13.27
N TYR A 186 7.02 -28.56 11.94
CA TYR A 186 7.25 -29.68 11.03
C TYR A 186 8.61 -30.35 11.29
N ASP A 187 9.67 -29.56 11.47
CA ASP A 187 11.03 -30.04 11.76
C ASP A 187 11.24 -30.52 13.22
N GLY A 188 10.23 -30.43 14.09
CA GLY A 188 10.37 -30.69 15.54
C GLY A 188 11.24 -29.66 16.28
N ARG A 189 11.50 -28.47 15.70
CA ARG A 189 12.34 -27.41 16.27
C ARG A 189 11.58 -26.57 17.29
N ALA A 190 12.27 -26.23 18.38
CA ALA A 190 11.75 -25.32 19.42
C ALA A 190 11.27 -23.97 18.84
N GLY A 191 10.20 -23.41 19.42
CA GLY A 191 9.57 -22.19 18.91
C GLY A 191 8.67 -22.39 17.68
N GLY A 192 8.42 -23.64 17.27
CA GLY A 192 7.38 -23.96 16.30
C GLY A 192 5.96 -23.86 16.86
N SER A 193 4.96 -23.89 15.97
CA SER A 193 3.54 -23.96 16.32
C SER A 193 2.77 -24.97 15.46
N ALA A 194 2.23 -26.01 16.09
CA ALA A 194 1.35 -26.98 15.44
C ALA A 194 0.06 -26.35 14.89
N ALA A 195 -0.45 -25.31 15.55
CA ALA A 195 -1.62 -24.56 15.05
C ALA A 195 -1.31 -23.80 13.75
N LEU A 196 -0.11 -23.21 13.64
CA LEU A 196 0.31 -22.55 12.40
C LEU A 196 0.68 -23.57 11.31
N LEU A 197 1.22 -24.74 11.67
CA LEU A 197 1.43 -25.85 10.73
C LEU A 197 0.11 -26.33 10.12
N GLY A 198 -0.92 -26.60 10.93
CA GLY A 198 -2.24 -26.97 10.42
C GLY A 198 -2.91 -25.89 9.55
N ARG A 199 -2.61 -24.59 9.76
CA ARG A 199 -3.05 -23.53 8.84
C ARG A 199 -2.21 -23.46 7.57
N LEU A 200 -0.90 -23.70 7.64
CA LEU A 200 -0.04 -23.81 6.45
C LEU A 200 -0.57 -24.93 5.56
N GLU A 201 -0.76 -26.12 6.11
CA GLU A 201 -1.21 -27.30 5.36
C GLU A 201 -2.59 -27.11 4.74
N ALA A 202 -3.51 -26.43 5.45
CA ALA A 202 -4.84 -26.12 4.95
C ALA A 202 -4.88 -25.05 3.83
N VAL A 203 -3.86 -24.19 3.72
CA VAL A 203 -3.82 -23.08 2.73
C VAL A 203 -2.91 -23.39 1.55
N PHE A 204 -1.81 -24.11 1.80
CA PHE A 204 -0.70 -24.29 0.86
C PHE A 204 -0.38 -25.75 0.52
N GLY A 205 -1.07 -26.71 1.14
CA GLY A 205 -0.73 -28.13 1.01
C GLY A 205 0.48 -28.52 1.87
N PRO A 206 1.07 -29.72 1.65
CA PRO A 206 2.10 -30.28 2.51
C PRO A 206 3.27 -29.33 2.76
N ALA A 207 3.69 -29.21 4.03
CA ALA A 207 4.77 -28.30 4.42
C ALA A 207 6.08 -28.43 3.61
N PRO A 208 6.53 -29.64 3.17
CA PRO A 208 7.70 -29.79 2.31
C PRO A 208 7.59 -29.15 0.92
N ASP A 209 6.38 -28.93 0.41
CA ASP A 209 6.15 -28.45 -0.96
C ASP A 209 6.19 -26.91 -1.05
N LEU A 210 6.04 -26.22 0.09
CA LEU A 210 6.04 -24.76 0.20
C LEU A 210 7.23 -24.07 -0.49
N PRO A 211 8.50 -24.54 -0.37
CA PRO A 211 9.62 -23.96 -1.11
C PRO A 211 9.45 -24.03 -2.63
N GLY A 212 9.02 -25.17 -3.16
CA GLY A 212 8.83 -25.40 -4.60
C GLY A 212 7.71 -24.54 -5.18
N MET A 213 6.67 -24.28 -4.41
CA MET A 213 5.58 -23.36 -4.77
C MET A 213 5.97 -21.88 -4.64
N LEU A 214 6.78 -21.50 -3.64
CA LEU A 214 7.07 -20.10 -3.33
C LEU A 214 8.23 -19.51 -4.14
N TYR A 215 9.37 -20.22 -4.25
CA TYR A 215 10.58 -19.66 -4.85
C TYR A 215 10.49 -19.32 -6.35
N PRO A 216 9.83 -20.11 -7.22
CA PRO A 216 9.72 -19.77 -8.64
C PRO A 216 8.88 -18.53 -8.93
N ARG A 217 8.05 -18.09 -7.97
CA ARG A 217 7.07 -17.02 -8.19
C ARG A 217 7.71 -15.62 -8.17
N PRO A 218 7.20 -14.67 -8.98
CA PRO A 218 7.60 -13.27 -8.90
C PRO A 218 6.87 -12.51 -7.78
N ASP A 219 5.66 -12.95 -7.39
CA ASP A 219 4.78 -12.29 -6.41
C ASP A 219 4.99 -12.79 -4.96
N ARG A 220 6.20 -13.26 -4.63
CA ARG A 220 6.52 -13.91 -3.33
C ARG A 220 6.04 -13.10 -2.12
N ALA A 221 6.19 -11.78 -2.15
CA ALA A 221 5.73 -10.90 -1.09
C ALA A 221 4.22 -11.00 -0.85
N ALA A 222 3.41 -11.10 -1.92
CA ALA A 222 1.96 -11.26 -1.83
C ALA A 222 1.57 -12.66 -1.32
N VAL A 223 2.28 -13.72 -1.75
CA VAL A 223 2.08 -15.08 -1.25
C VAL A 223 2.44 -15.20 0.24
N LEU A 224 3.52 -14.54 0.68
CA LEU A 224 3.83 -14.44 2.11
C LEU A 224 2.73 -13.67 2.84
N ALA A 225 2.29 -12.52 2.32
CA ALA A 225 1.29 -11.68 2.96
C ALA A 225 -0.09 -12.34 3.08
N SER A 226 -0.48 -13.23 2.16
CA SER A 226 -1.76 -13.94 2.23
C SER A 226 -1.87 -14.87 3.44
N PHE A 227 -0.77 -15.24 4.09
CA PHE A 227 -0.77 -16.01 5.33
C PHE A 227 -0.92 -15.15 6.60
N ALA A 228 -0.76 -13.83 6.53
CA ALA A 228 -0.87 -12.95 7.70
C ALA A 228 -2.26 -13.00 8.40
N PRO A 229 -3.40 -13.12 7.69
CA PRO A 229 -4.70 -13.36 8.33
C PRO A 229 -4.77 -14.68 9.12
N GLU A 230 -4.05 -15.72 8.72
CA GLU A 230 -4.02 -17.00 9.45
C GLU A 230 -3.28 -16.86 10.77
N VAL A 231 -2.16 -16.11 10.79
CA VAL A 231 -1.49 -15.72 12.04
C VAL A 231 -2.45 -14.93 12.94
N GLY A 232 -3.24 -14.03 12.36
CA GLY A 232 -4.35 -13.33 13.01
C GLY A 232 -5.34 -14.25 13.71
N ARG A 233 -5.89 -15.23 12.97
CA ARG A 233 -6.87 -16.21 13.48
C ARG A 233 -6.29 -17.12 14.56
N CYS A 234 -5.02 -17.54 14.43
CA CYS A 234 -4.35 -18.37 15.42
C CYS A 234 -4.00 -17.64 16.73
N ALA A 235 -3.92 -16.30 16.74
CA ALA A 235 -3.39 -15.54 17.89
C ALA A 235 -4.12 -15.77 19.22
N ALA A 236 -5.41 -16.12 19.20
CA ALA A 236 -6.18 -16.42 20.42
C ALA A 236 -5.80 -17.76 21.09
N VAL A 237 -5.25 -18.70 20.32
CA VAL A 237 -4.94 -20.08 20.76
C VAL A 237 -3.45 -20.44 20.63
N CYS A 238 -2.65 -19.57 20.01
CA CYS A 238 -1.24 -19.79 19.73
C CYS A 238 -0.39 -18.62 20.27
N PRO A 239 0.36 -18.82 21.38
CA PRO A 239 1.26 -17.81 21.93
C PRO A 239 2.33 -17.32 20.94
N VAL A 240 2.79 -18.19 20.03
CA VAL A 240 3.75 -17.83 18.98
C VAL A 240 3.13 -16.85 17.96
N ALA A 241 1.89 -17.10 17.53
CA ALA A 241 1.16 -16.18 16.64
C ALA A 241 0.88 -14.84 17.32
N ALA A 242 0.47 -14.85 18.60
CA ALA A 242 0.31 -13.64 19.39
C ALA A 242 1.63 -12.84 19.54
N ASP A 243 2.77 -13.52 19.70
CA ASP A 243 4.09 -12.88 19.75
C ASP A 243 4.49 -12.24 18.41
N ILE A 244 4.26 -12.94 17.28
CA ILE A 244 4.50 -12.40 15.94
C ILE A 244 3.72 -11.08 15.75
N LEU A 245 2.44 -11.04 16.13
CA LEU A 245 1.63 -9.82 16.00
C LEU A 245 2.05 -8.71 16.98
N ARG A 246 2.50 -9.05 18.20
CA ARG A 246 3.11 -8.06 19.11
C ARG A 246 4.40 -7.46 18.54
N ARG A 247 5.27 -8.28 17.92
CA ARG A 247 6.48 -7.78 17.26
C ARG A 247 6.17 -6.95 16.02
N ALA A 248 5.19 -7.35 15.21
CA ALA A 248 4.73 -6.57 14.07
C ALA A 248 4.19 -5.19 14.51
N ALA A 249 3.34 -5.15 15.53
CA ALA A 249 2.86 -3.90 16.14
C ALA A 249 4.00 -2.99 16.63
N ARG A 250 5.04 -3.56 17.23
CA ARG A 250 6.23 -2.81 17.65
C ARG A 250 6.96 -2.21 16.45
N HIS A 251 7.24 -2.98 15.40
CA HIS A 251 7.91 -2.48 14.20
C HIS A 251 7.11 -1.40 13.46
N ILE A 252 5.79 -1.53 13.38
CA ILE A 252 4.89 -0.49 12.83
C ILE A 252 5.08 0.85 13.57
N VAL A 253 5.22 0.82 14.90
CA VAL A 253 5.40 2.03 15.72
C VAL A 253 6.84 2.55 15.67
N GLU A 254 7.84 1.68 15.61
CA GLU A 254 9.25 2.07 15.41
C GLU A 254 9.43 2.83 14.08
N ALA A 255 8.81 2.35 12.99
CA ALA A 255 8.77 3.05 11.71
C ALA A 255 7.99 4.37 11.79
N ALA A 256 6.83 4.38 12.45
CA ALA A 256 6.05 5.61 12.66
C ALA A 256 6.84 6.68 13.45
N ALA A 257 7.62 6.26 14.45
CA ALA A 257 8.43 7.15 15.27
C ALA A 257 9.57 7.78 14.47
N ALA A 258 10.28 6.98 13.66
CA ALA A 258 11.35 7.48 12.79
C ALA A 258 10.85 8.44 11.70
N ALA A 259 9.62 8.25 11.20
CA ALA A 259 8.98 9.13 10.23
C ALA A 259 8.22 10.33 10.86
N CYS A 260 8.05 10.37 12.18
CA CYS A 260 7.27 11.41 12.85
C CYS A 260 7.97 12.78 12.71
N PRO A 261 7.26 13.86 12.32
CA PRO A 261 7.81 15.20 12.38
C PRO A 261 8.02 15.63 13.84
N PRO A 262 9.12 16.35 14.15
CA PRO A 262 9.33 16.88 15.50
C PRO A 262 8.25 17.91 15.85
N THR A 263 7.84 17.96 17.11
CA THR A 263 6.96 19.02 17.64
C THR A 263 7.76 20.29 17.91
N ASP A 264 7.21 21.45 17.52
CA ASP A 264 7.72 22.76 17.90
C ASP A 264 7.69 22.91 19.44
N GLY A 265 8.81 22.57 20.09
CA GLY A 265 8.91 22.38 21.53
C GLY A 265 10.02 21.40 21.94
N ASP A 266 10.37 20.45 21.07
CA ASP A 266 11.58 19.63 21.25
C ASP A 266 12.81 20.45 20.84
N GLY A 267 13.31 21.25 21.80
CA GLY A 267 14.48 22.15 21.65
C GLY A 267 15.82 21.43 21.42
N ARG A 268 15.82 20.22 20.87
CA ARG A 268 17.03 19.54 20.42
C ARG A 268 17.42 20.08 19.05
N THR A 269 18.23 21.14 19.06
CA THR A 269 19.15 21.45 17.96
C THR A 269 20.22 20.34 17.87
N GLY A 270 19.78 19.14 17.50
CA GLY A 270 20.62 17.97 17.34
C GLY A 270 21.10 17.87 15.90
N SER A 271 22.41 18.10 15.72
CA SER A 271 23.11 17.62 14.52
C SER A 271 22.79 16.14 14.33
N GLY A 272 22.13 15.81 13.22
CA GLY A 272 21.57 14.49 13.00
C GLY A 272 21.25 14.28 11.54
N SER A 273 22.05 13.45 10.88
CA SER A 273 21.89 13.03 9.49
C SER A 273 20.67 12.11 9.32
N ALA A 274 19.47 12.68 9.41
CA ALA A 274 18.30 12.09 8.78
C ALA A 274 18.51 12.18 7.27
N GLY A 275 18.48 11.05 6.56
CA GLY A 275 18.85 10.97 5.15
C GLY A 275 18.03 11.90 4.26
N ARG A 276 18.58 13.09 3.98
CA ARG A 276 18.09 13.98 2.94
C ARG A 276 18.47 13.33 1.60
N VAL A 277 17.48 13.09 0.75
CA VAL A 277 17.72 12.60 -0.62
C VAL A 277 18.19 13.78 -1.45
N GLU A 278 19.50 14.06 -1.40
CA GLU A 278 20.18 14.94 -2.35
C GLU A 278 20.79 14.07 -3.45
N ASN A 279 20.22 14.14 -4.65
CA ASN A 279 20.75 13.44 -5.81
C ASN A 279 22.00 14.19 -6.31
N ALA A 280 23.15 13.52 -6.30
CA ALA A 280 24.38 14.05 -6.88
C ALA A 280 24.35 13.87 -8.40
N GLU A 281 24.15 14.96 -9.13
CA GLU A 281 24.40 15.01 -10.57
C GLU A 281 25.90 14.79 -10.85
N ARG A 282 26.24 13.80 -11.67
CA ARG A 282 27.56 13.69 -12.31
C ARG A 282 27.35 13.38 -13.78
N GLY A 283 27.78 14.31 -14.62
CA GLY A 283 27.67 14.18 -16.07
C GLY A 283 28.58 13.08 -16.63
N GLU A 284 28.16 12.52 -17.75
CA GLU A 284 28.97 11.60 -18.54
C GLU A 284 30.17 12.34 -19.14
N ALA A 285 31.35 11.75 -18.98
CA ALA A 285 32.52 12.05 -19.79
C ALA A 285 33.11 10.70 -20.25
N ASP A 286 33.21 10.56 -21.57
CA ASP A 286 33.69 9.38 -22.28
C ASP A 286 35.17 9.08 -21.99
N ALA A 287 35.50 7.80 -21.74
CA ALA A 287 36.84 7.25 -21.94
C ALA A 287 36.80 5.71 -22.01
N SER A 288 37.02 5.21 -23.22
CA SER A 288 37.36 3.82 -23.53
C SER A 288 38.70 3.35 -22.90
N HIS A 289 38.92 2.01 -22.96
CA HIS A 289 40.16 1.22 -22.75
C HIS A 289 40.19 0.33 -21.51
N GLY A 290 40.17 -1.00 -21.73
CA GLY A 290 40.69 -1.99 -20.77
C GLY A 290 42.21 -2.12 -20.87
N PRO A 291 42.84 -2.89 -19.97
CA PRO A 291 43.45 -4.15 -20.45
C PRO A 291 43.43 -5.31 -19.44
N ASP A 292 43.97 -6.44 -19.90
CA ASP A 292 44.01 -7.77 -19.28
C ASP A 292 44.82 -7.88 -17.97
N ILE A 293 44.52 -8.93 -17.20
CA ILE A 293 45.29 -9.36 -16.03
C ILE A 293 46.21 -10.52 -16.42
N HIS A 294 47.52 -10.31 -16.31
CA HIS A 294 48.52 -11.37 -16.42
C HIS A 294 48.95 -11.89 -15.02
N ASP A 295 49.12 -13.20 -14.94
CA ASP A 295 49.67 -13.93 -13.78
C ASP A 295 51.20 -13.75 -13.67
N GLY A 296 51.76 -13.83 -12.46
CA GLY A 296 53.17 -13.50 -12.20
C GLY A 296 53.66 -13.93 -10.81
N THR A 297 54.49 -14.97 -10.78
CA THR A 297 55.06 -15.59 -9.57
C THR A 297 56.32 -14.89 -9.06
N GLY A 298 56.64 -15.03 -7.77
CA GLY A 298 57.90 -14.56 -7.16
C GLY A 298 58.05 -15.02 -5.70
N ALA A 299 59.21 -15.60 -5.35
CA ALA A 299 59.41 -16.38 -4.12
C ALA A 299 60.43 -15.77 -3.12
N GLY A 300 60.42 -16.26 -1.87
CA GLY A 300 61.50 -16.00 -0.89
C GLY A 300 61.20 -16.49 0.54
N GLY A 301 61.84 -17.58 0.98
CA GLY A 301 61.91 -18.01 2.40
C GLY A 301 63.19 -17.50 3.08
N PRO A 302 63.82 -18.20 4.07
CA PRO A 302 63.44 -19.49 4.69
C PRO A 302 63.55 -19.50 6.25
N HIS A 303 63.35 -20.67 6.90
CA HIS A 303 64.20 -21.28 7.97
C HIS A 303 63.48 -22.48 8.64
N GLY A 304 64.16 -23.64 8.76
CA GLY A 304 63.77 -24.84 9.57
C GLY A 304 64.73 -25.04 10.75
N PRO A 305 64.96 -26.25 11.33
CA PRO A 305 64.46 -27.61 11.05
C PRO A 305 63.61 -28.18 12.25
N ASP A 306 63.23 -29.46 12.45
CA ASP A 306 63.90 -30.76 12.23
C ASP A 306 62.96 -32.01 12.28
N SER A 307 63.31 -33.07 11.50
CA SER A 307 63.22 -34.55 11.70
C SER A 307 62.13 -35.19 12.63
N LEU A 308 61.39 -36.29 12.36
CA LEU A 308 61.35 -37.43 11.38
C LEU A 308 59.86 -37.82 11.06
N GLY A 309 59.39 -38.94 10.46
CA GLY A 309 59.98 -40.20 9.92
C GLY A 309 58.96 -41.05 9.10
N GLU A 310 59.39 -42.14 8.44
CA GLU A 310 58.73 -42.77 7.27
C GLU A 310 57.95 -44.10 7.47
N ALA A 311 57.04 -44.41 6.51
CA ALA A 311 56.85 -45.70 5.80
C ALA A 311 55.77 -45.46 4.69
N GLY A 312 55.82 -45.90 3.42
CA GLY A 312 56.40 -47.10 2.79
C GLY A 312 55.25 -48.06 2.40
N THR A 313 55.05 -48.57 1.18
CA THR A 313 55.91 -48.71 -0.03
C THR A 313 55.12 -48.95 -1.34
N SER A 314 55.76 -48.69 -2.50
CA SER A 314 55.65 -49.36 -3.85
C SER A 314 54.27 -49.41 -4.59
N GLU A 315 54.05 -48.97 -5.85
CA GLU A 315 54.82 -49.00 -7.14
C GLU A 315 55.14 -50.39 -7.72
N THR A 316 55.18 -50.69 -9.04
CA THR A 316 54.70 -50.09 -10.32
C THR A 316 54.76 -51.17 -11.45
N GLY A 317 54.18 -50.89 -12.64
CA GLY A 317 54.44 -51.60 -13.92
C GLY A 317 53.37 -52.63 -14.34
N GLY A 318 53.12 -52.93 -15.62
CA GLY A 318 53.68 -52.46 -16.90
C GLY A 318 52.95 -53.13 -18.10
N PRO A 319 53.12 -52.70 -19.38
CA PRO A 319 52.08 -52.88 -20.41
C PRO A 319 52.40 -53.87 -21.56
N ARG A 320 51.34 -54.39 -22.22
CA ARG A 320 51.06 -54.38 -23.69
C ARG A 320 49.98 -55.41 -24.08
N GLY A 321 48.96 -55.00 -24.84
CA GLY A 321 47.72 -55.76 -25.03
C GLY A 321 47.56 -56.59 -26.32
N SER A 322 46.32 -56.99 -26.60
CA SER A 322 45.75 -57.25 -27.94
C SER A 322 44.23 -57.52 -27.90
N ASP A 323 43.55 -57.24 -29.02
CA ASP A 323 42.39 -57.97 -29.58
C ASP A 323 41.01 -58.04 -28.87
N ARG A 324 40.00 -57.31 -29.41
CA ARG A 324 38.81 -57.81 -30.18
C ARG A 324 37.59 -56.86 -30.18
N ARG A 325 36.72 -57.10 -31.18
CA ARG A 325 35.49 -56.35 -31.54
C ARG A 325 34.22 -56.98 -30.94
N GLY A 326 33.10 -56.23 -30.97
CA GLY A 326 31.75 -56.74 -30.71
C GLY A 326 30.81 -55.63 -30.22
N ASP A 327 30.46 -54.66 -31.06
CA ASP A 327 29.22 -54.62 -31.88
C ASP A 327 28.00 -54.05 -31.14
N ALA A 328 27.65 -52.81 -31.51
CA ALA A 328 26.36 -52.18 -31.21
C ALA A 328 25.46 -52.25 -32.46
N ARG A 329 24.14 -52.42 -32.27
CA ARG A 329 23.16 -52.34 -33.37
C ARG A 329 22.28 -51.11 -33.22
N ALA A 330 22.17 -50.35 -34.29
CA ALA A 330 21.13 -49.34 -34.52
C ALA A 330 20.31 -49.75 -35.76
N VAL A 331 19.00 -49.50 -35.74
CA VAL A 331 18.13 -49.56 -36.93
C VAL A 331 17.05 -48.48 -36.79
N GLU A 332 16.98 -47.58 -37.76
CA GLU A 332 15.87 -46.65 -37.98
C GLU A 332 14.75 -47.34 -38.78
N ALA A 333 13.51 -46.87 -38.66
CA ALA A 333 12.49 -47.06 -39.69
C ALA A 333 11.39 -45.99 -39.64
N ASP A 334 11.10 -45.39 -40.79
CA ASP A 334 9.99 -44.48 -41.06
C ASP A 334 8.86 -45.22 -41.83
N GLY A 335 7.64 -44.67 -41.85
CA GLY A 335 6.73 -44.86 -42.99
C GLY A 335 5.50 -45.77 -42.86
N ARG A 336 4.36 -45.14 -42.53
CA ARG A 336 3.00 -45.36 -43.13
C ARG A 336 2.41 -46.79 -43.23
N HIS A 337 1.28 -47.03 -42.55
CA HIS A 337 -0.05 -47.23 -43.19
C HIS A 337 -1.21 -47.32 -42.16
N ARG A 338 -2.41 -46.92 -42.60
CA ARG A 338 -3.71 -47.04 -41.87
C ARG A 338 -4.50 -48.24 -42.44
N PRO A 339 -5.42 -48.87 -41.70
CA PRO A 339 -6.83 -48.45 -41.79
C PRO A 339 -7.70 -48.54 -40.50
N ASP A 340 -8.80 -47.77 -40.49
CA ASP A 340 -10.13 -47.95 -39.84
C ASP A 340 -10.33 -49.10 -38.81
N ARG A 341 -11.02 -48.99 -37.65
CA ARG A 341 -12.30 -48.30 -37.35
C ARG A 341 -12.78 -48.54 -35.89
N ARG A 342 -13.67 -47.63 -35.39
CA ARG A 342 -14.59 -47.71 -34.22
C ARG A 342 -13.98 -47.63 -32.80
N GLY A 343 -14.55 -46.77 -31.93
CA GLY A 343 -14.32 -46.97 -30.48
C GLY A 343 -14.78 -45.99 -29.38
N GLY A 344 -15.29 -44.78 -29.63
CA GLY A 344 -16.04 -43.99 -28.61
C GLY A 344 -15.31 -43.40 -27.38
N ALA A 345 -16.13 -42.73 -26.54
CA ALA A 345 -15.86 -42.14 -25.21
C ALA A 345 -15.01 -40.84 -25.13
N GLY A 346 -15.71 -39.77 -24.77
CA GLY A 346 -15.20 -38.41 -24.62
C GLY A 346 -14.28 -38.14 -23.43
N THR A 347 -13.57 -37.02 -23.55
CA THR A 347 -12.71 -36.44 -22.52
C THR A 347 -13.47 -35.37 -21.73
N GLY A 348 -13.87 -35.67 -20.49
CA GLY A 348 -14.23 -34.65 -19.52
C GLY A 348 -12.96 -34.11 -18.85
N GLY A 349 -12.68 -32.82 -19.00
CA GLY A 349 -11.67 -32.14 -18.19
C GLY A 349 -12.23 -31.87 -16.80
N ALA A 350 -11.46 -32.18 -15.76
CA ALA A 350 -11.83 -31.89 -14.37
C ALA A 350 -11.26 -30.54 -13.94
N ASP A 351 -12.12 -29.67 -13.42
CA ASP A 351 -11.74 -28.36 -12.88
C ASP A 351 -10.96 -28.49 -11.57
N GLY A 352 -9.91 -27.69 -11.42
CA GLY A 352 -9.26 -27.40 -10.14
C GLY A 352 -9.86 -26.13 -9.50
N PRO A 353 -10.04 -26.05 -8.17
CA PRO A 353 -10.81 -24.99 -7.55
C PRO A 353 -10.07 -23.64 -7.55
N HIS A 354 -10.60 -22.68 -8.30
CA HIS A 354 -10.30 -21.26 -8.11
C HIS A 354 -10.93 -20.78 -6.79
N ASN A 355 -10.11 -20.38 -5.82
CA ASN A 355 -10.56 -19.71 -4.61
C ASN A 355 -10.27 -18.21 -4.69
N THR A 356 -11.30 -17.40 -4.98
CA THR A 356 -11.19 -15.96 -5.22
C THR A 356 -12.03 -15.14 -4.23
N ASP A 357 -11.57 -15.02 -2.99
CA ASP A 357 -12.10 -14.05 -2.02
C ASP A 357 -11.27 -12.75 -2.04
N ASN A 358 -11.48 -11.95 -3.09
CA ASN A 358 -10.86 -10.64 -3.25
C ASN A 358 -11.72 -9.56 -2.56
N TRP A 359 -11.32 -9.13 -1.37
CA TRP A 359 -12.07 -8.13 -0.59
C TRP A 359 -11.92 -6.72 -1.17
N GLY A 360 -12.88 -6.35 -2.04
CA GLY A 360 -13.23 -4.97 -2.29
C GLY A 360 -14.03 -4.38 -1.12
N ASP A 361 -13.74 -3.14 -0.75
CA ASP A 361 -14.45 -2.43 0.31
C ASP A 361 -15.87 -2.02 -0.14
N THR A 362 -16.73 -1.82 0.85
CA THR A 362 -18.15 -1.55 0.80
C THR A 362 -18.55 -0.41 -0.15
N GLY A 363 -19.37 -0.73 -1.15
CA GLY A 363 -20.00 0.23 -2.05
C GLY A 363 -21.20 -0.41 -2.75
N THR A 364 -22.39 0.17 -2.56
CA THR A 364 -23.64 -0.31 -3.15
C THR A 364 -23.60 -0.29 -4.68
N VAL A 365 -23.96 -1.41 -5.32
CA VAL A 365 -24.25 -1.48 -6.75
C VAL A 365 -25.60 -2.16 -6.94
N GLU A 366 -26.60 -1.38 -7.34
CA GLU A 366 -27.86 -1.91 -7.86
C GLU A 366 -27.62 -2.53 -9.25
N ALA A 367 -28.16 -3.72 -9.47
CA ALA A 367 -28.09 -4.42 -10.75
C ALA A 367 -29.45 -4.37 -11.45
N ASP A 368 -29.64 -3.36 -12.31
CA ASP A 368 -30.85 -3.25 -13.13
C ASP A 368 -30.83 -4.27 -14.28
N GLY A 369 -31.72 -5.26 -14.19
CA GLY A 369 -31.90 -6.30 -15.19
C GLY A 369 -32.91 -5.92 -16.26
N LEU A 370 -32.46 -5.76 -17.51
CA LEU A 370 -33.37 -5.66 -18.67
C LEU A 370 -33.91 -7.05 -19.07
N ARG A 371 -35.21 -7.30 -18.88
CA ARG A 371 -36.01 -8.24 -19.69
C ARG A 371 -37.50 -7.84 -19.70
N GLY A 372 -38.07 -7.84 -20.90
CA GLY A 372 -39.44 -7.42 -21.19
C GLY A 372 -40.54 -8.47 -20.89
N PRO A 373 -41.79 -8.17 -21.25
CA PRO A 373 -42.97 -8.67 -20.53
C PRO A 373 -43.49 -10.04 -21.00
N GLY A 374 -44.01 -10.82 -20.03
CA GLY A 374 -44.83 -12.01 -20.24
C GLY A 374 -46.24 -11.81 -19.72
N SER A 375 -47.24 -12.29 -20.46
CA SER A 375 -48.67 -12.00 -20.27
C SER A 375 -49.44 -13.06 -19.47
N ARG A 376 -50.47 -12.60 -18.72
CA ARG A 376 -51.77 -13.26 -18.41
C ARG A 376 -51.78 -14.75 -17.97
N GLY A 377 -52.39 -15.03 -16.82
CA GLY A 377 -52.84 -16.38 -16.43
C GLY A 377 -53.58 -16.39 -15.09
N ASP A 378 -54.84 -16.85 -15.10
CA ASP A 378 -55.81 -16.78 -14.00
C ASP A 378 -55.59 -17.71 -12.78
N ALA A 379 -56.24 -17.30 -11.67
CA ALA A 379 -56.92 -18.10 -10.65
C ALA A 379 -56.16 -19.11 -9.74
N GLY A 380 -56.51 -19.09 -8.45
CA GLY A 380 -56.08 -20.10 -7.47
C GLY A 380 -56.34 -19.68 -6.01
N THR A 381 -57.55 -19.90 -5.52
CA THR A 381 -58.00 -19.58 -4.14
C THR A 381 -57.31 -20.38 -3.04
N ALA A 382 -56.99 -19.73 -1.91
CA ALA A 382 -57.05 -20.34 -0.57
C ALA A 382 -57.26 -19.27 0.53
N GLU A 383 -58.28 -19.46 1.36
CA GLU A 383 -58.51 -18.74 2.62
C GLU A 383 -57.55 -19.31 3.72
N ALA A 384 -57.44 -18.83 4.96
CA ALA A 384 -58.27 -17.94 5.78
C ALA A 384 -57.43 -17.34 6.94
N GLY A 385 -58.05 -16.53 7.80
CA GLY A 385 -57.56 -16.26 9.17
C GLY A 385 -56.97 -14.88 9.39
N GLY A 386 -57.82 -13.90 9.70
CA GLY A 386 -57.37 -12.55 10.08
C GLY A 386 -57.36 -12.32 11.60
N SER A 387 -56.74 -11.23 12.03
CA SER A 387 -57.40 -10.23 12.90
C SER A 387 -56.60 -8.92 12.96
N ARG A 388 -57.30 -7.78 13.08
CA ARG A 388 -56.74 -6.42 13.25
C ARG A 388 -57.27 -5.80 14.53
N ALA A 389 -56.39 -5.27 15.39
CA ALA A 389 -56.55 -4.08 16.25
C ALA A 389 -55.26 -3.93 17.09
N ASN A 390 -54.55 -2.80 17.27
CA ASN A 390 -54.82 -1.35 17.23
C ASN A 390 -55.40 -0.70 18.51
N ALA A 391 -54.50 -0.31 19.44
CA ALA A 391 -54.60 0.83 20.39
C ALA A 391 -53.22 0.96 21.09
N ARG A 392 -52.48 2.07 21.05
CA ARG A 392 -52.64 3.40 21.71
C ARG A 392 -52.47 3.42 23.24
N GLY A 393 -51.34 4.02 23.67
CA GLY A 393 -51.31 5.01 24.76
C GLY A 393 -50.75 4.58 26.13
N GLY A 394 -50.04 5.52 26.79
CA GLY A 394 -49.79 5.48 28.24
C GLY A 394 -48.35 5.81 28.67
N CYS A 395 -48.13 6.99 29.27
CA CYS A 395 -46.92 7.31 30.04
C CYS A 395 -47.11 6.98 31.52
N GLY A 396 -46.02 6.77 32.27
CA GLY A 396 -46.05 6.69 33.73
C GLY A 396 -44.66 6.49 34.34
N ALA A 397 -44.25 7.39 35.23
CA ALA A 397 -43.04 7.30 36.05
C ALA A 397 -43.42 7.35 37.54
N VAL A 398 -42.68 6.65 38.41
CA VAL A 398 -42.76 6.81 39.88
C VAL A 398 -41.37 6.53 40.50
N GLU A 399 -41.05 7.28 41.55
CA GLU A 399 -39.81 7.23 42.36
C GLU A 399 -39.95 6.33 43.61
N ALA A 400 -38.85 6.07 44.34
CA ALA A 400 -38.87 5.79 45.78
C ALA A 400 -37.47 5.92 46.46
N ASP A 401 -37.29 7.03 47.20
CA ASP A 401 -36.60 7.28 48.49
C ASP A 401 -35.33 6.53 49.01
N GLY A 402 -34.48 7.32 49.71
CA GLY A 402 -33.39 6.89 50.61
C GLY A 402 -33.83 6.75 52.09
N PRO A 403 -32.91 6.80 53.10
CA PRO A 403 -32.63 8.10 53.77
C PRO A 403 -31.31 8.30 54.60
N HIS A 404 -31.12 9.55 55.08
CA HIS A 404 -30.38 10.06 56.28
C HIS A 404 -28.87 10.47 56.26
N GLY A 405 -28.62 11.71 56.76
CA GLY A 405 -27.32 12.31 57.17
C GLY A 405 -27.14 12.34 58.71
N PRO A 406 -26.51 13.36 59.38
CA PRO A 406 -26.00 14.70 58.96
C PRO A 406 -24.45 14.85 59.14
N GLY A 407 -23.74 16.01 59.16
CA GLY A 407 -24.04 17.44 58.91
C GLY A 407 -23.76 18.41 60.09
N ASN A 408 -22.91 19.46 59.93
CA ASN A 408 -22.68 20.54 60.92
C ASN A 408 -22.43 21.94 60.27
N ARG A 409 -22.64 23.00 61.06
CA ARG A 409 -22.56 24.47 60.78
C ARG A 409 -21.16 24.98 61.19
N GLY A 410 -20.65 26.19 60.93
CA GLY A 410 -21.18 27.47 60.41
C GLY A 410 -20.60 28.64 61.24
N GLY A 411 -20.17 29.75 60.63
CA GLY A 411 -19.61 30.92 61.35
C GLY A 411 -19.00 31.98 60.40
N ALA A 412 -19.17 33.27 60.70
CA ALA A 412 -18.91 34.39 59.79
C ALA A 412 -17.83 35.36 60.30
N GLY A 413 -17.27 36.20 59.41
CA GLY A 413 -16.37 37.30 59.81
C GLY A 413 -15.81 38.15 58.66
N THR A 414 -16.42 39.32 58.45
CA THR A 414 -15.85 40.60 57.94
C THR A 414 -15.08 40.66 56.60
N ALA A 415 -15.35 41.74 55.85
CA ALA A 415 -14.68 42.08 54.59
C ALA A 415 -13.63 43.18 54.78
N GLU A 416 -12.55 43.12 54.00
CA GLU A 416 -11.77 44.28 53.56
C GLU A 416 -11.19 43.97 52.17
N ALA A 417 -10.93 45.01 51.37
CA ALA A 417 -10.65 44.88 49.95
C ALA A 417 -9.14 44.76 49.65
N ASP A 418 -8.76 44.09 48.57
CA ASP A 418 -7.95 44.78 47.56
C ASP A 418 -7.93 44.13 46.15
N THR A 419 -7.85 45.02 45.17
CA THR A 419 -7.60 44.90 43.71
C THR A 419 -7.61 43.53 42.98
N CYS A 420 -8.46 43.47 41.94
CA CYS A 420 -8.50 42.40 40.93
C CYS A 420 -7.18 42.25 40.15
N HIS A 421 -6.67 41.01 40.05
CA HIS A 421 -5.84 40.56 38.92
C HIS A 421 -6.61 39.48 38.15
N GLY A 422 -6.87 39.72 36.86
CA GLY A 422 -7.68 38.81 36.03
C GLY A 422 -6.97 37.47 35.72
N PRO A 423 -7.71 36.37 35.48
CA PRO A 423 -7.12 35.07 35.18
C PRO A 423 -6.50 35.06 33.78
N GLY A 424 -5.18 35.24 33.71
CA GLY A 424 -4.43 35.28 32.45
C GLY A 424 -4.19 33.91 31.81
N SER A 425 -4.54 33.79 30.53
CA SER A 425 -3.79 33.11 29.44
C SER A 425 -3.24 31.68 29.63
N GLN A 426 -3.69 30.89 30.60
CA GLN A 426 -3.28 29.47 30.73
C GLN A 426 -4.25 28.48 30.07
N GLY A 427 -5.56 28.73 30.10
CA GLY A 427 -6.56 27.83 29.49
C GLY A 427 -6.47 27.74 27.96
N GLU A 428 -6.12 28.84 27.29
CA GLU A 428 -6.07 28.93 25.82
C GLU A 428 -4.89 28.16 25.22
N ARG A 429 -3.71 28.22 25.87
CA ARG A 429 -2.49 27.53 25.41
C ARG A 429 -2.65 26.00 25.40
N VAL A 430 -3.41 25.44 26.32
CA VAL A 430 -3.74 24.00 26.30
C VAL A 430 -4.67 23.70 25.11
N GLY A 431 -5.67 24.55 24.84
CA GLY A 431 -6.57 24.40 23.69
C GLY A 431 -5.88 24.48 22.31
N GLU A 432 -4.81 25.27 22.18
CA GLU A 432 -4.00 25.33 20.96
C GLU A 432 -2.99 24.18 20.83
N ALA A 433 -2.28 23.80 21.90
CA ALA A 433 -1.27 22.74 21.85
C ALA A 433 -1.85 21.40 21.34
N TRP A 434 -3.09 21.08 21.74
CA TRP A 434 -3.80 19.88 21.31
C TRP A 434 -4.19 19.88 19.82
N ARG A 435 -4.14 21.04 19.14
CA ARG A 435 -4.32 21.16 17.68
C ARG A 435 -3.02 21.05 16.90
N ARG A 436 -1.87 21.18 17.57
CA ARG A 436 -0.51 21.14 16.97
C ARG A 436 0.21 19.80 17.16
N ALA A 437 -0.28 18.92 18.05
CA ALA A 437 0.29 17.60 18.22
C ALA A 437 0.22 16.76 16.92
N PRO A 438 1.34 16.14 16.46
CA PRO A 438 1.33 15.31 15.28
C PRO A 438 0.39 14.11 15.46
N VAL A 439 -0.28 13.75 14.37
CA VAL A 439 -1.21 12.62 14.35
C VAL A 439 -0.60 11.44 13.61
N MET A 440 -1.01 10.23 13.99
CA MET A 440 -0.70 9.01 13.25
C MET A 440 -1.97 8.42 12.65
N ALA A 441 -1.94 8.11 11.35
CA ALA A 441 -2.91 7.22 10.73
C ALA A 441 -2.25 5.92 10.28
N LEU A 442 -3.01 4.81 10.36
CA LEU A 442 -2.66 3.54 9.74
C LEU A 442 -3.57 3.37 8.51
N THR A 443 -2.98 3.01 7.36
CA THR A 443 -3.70 2.67 6.12
C THR A 443 -3.29 1.28 5.63
N GLY A 444 -4.05 0.73 4.69
CA GLY A 444 -3.78 -0.58 4.10
C GLY A 444 -4.43 -1.75 4.83
N GLY A 445 -4.29 -2.94 4.24
CA GLY A 445 -5.04 -4.14 4.62
C GLY A 445 -4.74 -4.72 6.00
N LEU A 446 -3.62 -4.38 6.66
CA LEU A 446 -3.27 -4.98 7.95
C LEU A 446 -4.27 -4.66 9.06
N ALA A 447 -5.01 -3.55 8.96
CA ALA A 447 -6.09 -3.24 9.89
C ALA A 447 -7.17 -4.35 9.92
N GLY A 448 -7.34 -5.09 8.81
CA GLY A 448 -8.25 -6.23 8.70
C GLY A 448 -7.89 -7.46 9.54
N ILE A 449 -6.65 -7.54 10.07
CA ILE A 449 -6.30 -8.56 11.09
C ILE A 449 -7.07 -8.31 12.40
N GLY A 450 -7.54 -7.08 12.63
CA GLY A 450 -8.43 -6.76 13.73
C GLY A 450 -7.73 -6.71 15.11
N PRO A 451 -8.46 -7.00 16.21
CA PRO A 451 -7.95 -6.86 17.58
C PRO A 451 -6.59 -7.52 17.87
N PRO A 452 -6.26 -8.72 17.35
CA PRO A 452 -4.95 -9.36 17.56
C PRO A 452 -3.73 -8.52 17.18
N LEU A 453 -3.83 -7.64 16.18
CA LEU A 453 -2.78 -6.68 15.82
C LEU A 453 -3.06 -5.28 16.38
N LEU A 454 -4.31 -4.82 16.30
CA LEU A 454 -4.67 -3.45 16.65
C LEU A 454 -4.58 -3.15 18.16
N LEU A 455 -4.71 -4.17 19.03
CA LEU A 455 -4.53 -3.99 20.47
C LEU A 455 -3.05 -3.82 20.86
N PRO A 456 -2.11 -4.72 20.47
CA PRO A 456 -0.67 -4.47 20.63
C PRO A 456 -0.22 -3.15 19.99
N LEU A 457 -0.73 -2.79 18.81
CA LEU A 457 -0.37 -1.55 18.13
C LEU A 457 -0.70 -0.31 18.98
N ARG A 458 -1.89 -0.26 19.58
CA ARG A 458 -2.30 0.83 20.49
C ARG A 458 -1.47 0.85 21.78
N GLN A 459 -1.00 -0.29 22.26
CA GLN A 459 -0.12 -0.36 23.42
C GLN A 459 1.26 0.19 23.10
N GLU A 460 1.87 -0.23 21.99
CA GLU A 460 3.18 0.26 21.55
C GLU A 460 3.15 1.75 21.21
N LEU A 461 2.09 2.24 20.56
CA LEU A 461 1.92 3.66 20.28
C LEU A 461 1.94 4.51 21.56
N ARG A 462 1.20 4.10 22.59
CA ARG A 462 1.18 4.80 23.89
C ARG A 462 2.51 4.78 24.62
N LYS A 463 3.34 3.74 24.42
CA LYS A 463 4.67 3.62 25.04
C LYS A 463 5.71 4.48 24.32
N GLN A 464 5.75 4.41 23.00
CA GLN A 464 6.85 4.96 22.20
C GLN A 464 6.54 6.38 21.69
N LEU A 465 5.27 6.72 21.46
CA LEU A 465 4.82 8.01 20.95
C LEU A 465 3.63 8.56 21.76
N PRO A 466 3.77 8.79 23.07
CA PRO A 466 2.67 9.21 23.94
C PRO A 466 2.02 10.56 23.55
N ALA A 467 2.76 11.43 22.85
CA ALA A 467 2.26 12.69 22.33
C ALA A 467 1.52 12.59 20.98
N VAL A 468 1.61 11.45 20.28
CA VAL A 468 1.03 11.27 18.94
C VAL A 468 -0.38 10.71 19.06
N ARG A 469 -1.37 11.43 18.51
CA ARG A 469 -2.76 10.97 18.52
C ARG A 469 -3.02 10.03 17.33
N GLN A 470 -3.41 8.79 17.60
CA GLN A 470 -3.94 7.89 16.57
C GLN A 470 -5.25 8.46 16.02
N MET A 471 -5.40 8.42 14.69
CA MET A 471 -6.63 8.74 13.99
C MET A 471 -6.97 7.66 12.96
N THR A 472 -8.27 7.45 12.75
CA THR A 472 -8.75 6.74 11.57
C THR A 472 -8.34 7.52 10.31
N ALA A 473 -7.86 6.81 9.29
CA ALA A 473 -7.58 7.42 8.00
C ALA A 473 -8.87 8.01 7.40
N ALA A 474 -8.82 9.26 6.96
CA ALA A 474 -9.99 9.97 6.41
C ALA A 474 -10.29 9.62 4.93
N GLY A 475 -9.67 8.58 4.37
CA GLY A 475 -9.76 8.23 2.96
C GLY A 475 -8.64 7.31 2.49
N SER A 476 -8.81 6.80 1.28
CA SER A 476 -7.89 5.93 0.55
C SER A 476 -6.77 6.71 -0.19
N PRO A 477 -5.74 6.04 -0.75
CA PRO A 477 -4.79 6.67 -1.64
C PRO A 477 -5.44 7.37 -2.85
N LEU A 478 -6.56 6.84 -3.36
CA LEU A 478 -7.31 7.45 -4.46
C LEU A 478 -8.01 8.77 -4.05
N ASP A 479 -8.49 8.86 -2.81
CA ASP A 479 -8.99 10.11 -2.23
C ASP A 479 -7.86 11.12 -2.04
N GLY A 480 -6.67 10.64 -1.67
CA GLY A 480 -5.47 11.47 -1.57
C GLY A 480 -5.03 12.05 -2.90
N ALA A 481 -4.98 11.23 -3.95
CA ALA A 481 -4.73 11.68 -5.32
C ALA A 481 -5.79 12.72 -5.77
N SER A 482 -7.08 12.48 -5.45
CA SER A 482 -8.16 13.45 -5.72
C SER A 482 -7.93 14.79 -5.01
N ARG A 483 -7.55 14.75 -3.71
CA ARG A 483 -7.25 15.95 -2.91
C ARG A 483 -6.03 16.71 -3.42
N ILE A 484 -4.96 16.02 -3.82
CA ILE A 484 -3.78 16.64 -4.43
C ILE A 484 -4.16 17.33 -5.74
N ALA A 485 -4.91 16.64 -6.61
CA ALA A 485 -5.36 17.23 -7.88
C ALA A 485 -6.24 18.47 -7.65
N ALA A 486 -7.17 18.45 -6.68
CA ALA A 486 -7.98 19.62 -6.31
C ALA A 486 -7.14 20.77 -5.70
N ALA A 487 -6.11 20.45 -4.90
CA ALA A 487 -5.17 21.44 -4.37
C ALA A 487 -4.35 22.12 -5.48
N LEU A 488 -4.02 21.40 -6.56
CA LEU A 488 -3.41 21.98 -7.76
C LEU A 488 -4.34 22.94 -8.51
N VAL A 489 -5.66 22.73 -8.50
CA VAL A 489 -6.62 23.64 -9.16
C VAL A 489 -6.77 24.96 -8.39
N THR A 490 -6.53 24.93 -7.07
CA THR A 490 -6.70 26.07 -6.17
C THR A 490 -5.41 26.80 -5.83
N ASP A 491 -4.25 26.31 -6.29
CA ASP A 491 -2.92 26.77 -5.88
C ASP A 491 -2.74 26.75 -4.34
N ARG A 492 -3.27 25.69 -3.69
CA ARG A 492 -3.27 25.48 -2.23
C ARG A 492 -2.59 24.17 -1.79
N LEU A 493 -1.65 23.67 -2.59
CA LEU A 493 -0.86 22.49 -2.22
C LEU A 493 0.18 22.87 -1.16
N LEU A 494 0.09 22.25 0.02
CA LEU A 494 0.98 22.42 1.17
C LEU A 494 1.91 21.21 1.36
N LEU A 495 1.68 20.12 0.63
CA LEU A 495 2.55 18.94 0.69
C LEU A 495 3.93 19.28 0.09
N PRO A 496 5.05 18.80 0.67
CA PRO A 496 6.38 19.04 0.13
C PRO A 496 6.50 18.50 -1.30
N VAL A 497 6.95 19.35 -2.22
CA VAL A 497 7.30 19.00 -3.60
C VAL A 497 8.81 18.90 -3.69
N ASP A 498 9.32 17.71 -4.00
CA ASP A 498 10.74 17.36 -3.94
C ASP A 498 11.24 16.67 -5.23
N GLY A 499 10.36 16.42 -6.20
CA GLY A 499 10.66 15.75 -7.46
C GLY A 499 10.72 14.22 -7.37
N SER A 500 11.02 13.64 -6.20
CA SER A 500 11.18 12.19 -6.01
C SER A 500 9.93 11.51 -5.43
N LEU A 501 9.34 12.04 -4.36
CA LEU A 501 8.10 11.56 -3.74
C LEU A 501 6.88 12.30 -4.28
N LEU A 502 6.99 13.61 -4.50
CA LEU A 502 5.99 14.43 -5.18
C LEU A 502 6.64 15.38 -6.18
N ASP A 503 6.22 15.29 -7.43
CA ASP A 503 6.56 16.17 -8.54
C ASP A 503 5.29 16.86 -9.08
N VAL A 504 5.40 18.12 -9.51
CA VAL A 504 4.27 18.94 -9.98
C VAL A 504 4.62 19.60 -11.31
N VAL A 505 4.07 19.05 -12.39
CA VAL A 505 4.25 19.56 -13.75
C VAL A 505 3.15 20.57 -14.06
N SER A 506 3.54 21.84 -14.15
CA SER A 506 2.67 22.95 -14.54
C SER A 506 2.98 23.44 -15.95
N GLY A 507 2.04 23.25 -16.87
CA GLY A 507 2.15 23.74 -18.24
C GLY A 507 1.87 25.23 -18.35
N ALA A 508 2.86 26.07 -18.05
CA ALA A 508 2.84 27.47 -18.49
C ALA A 508 2.67 27.53 -20.02
N PRO A 509 1.92 28.52 -20.58
CA PRO A 509 2.06 28.84 -21.99
C PRO A 509 3.48 29.39 -22.19
N SER A 510 4.28 28.73 -23.03
CA SER A 510 5.54 29.31 -23.47
C SER A 510 5.20 30.58 -24.25
N ALA A 511 5.45 31.73 -23.63
CA ALA A 511 5.48 33.00 -24.34
C ALA A 511 6.73 32.94 -25.20
N ALA A 512 6.56 32.54 -26.47
CA ALA A 512 7.60 32.66 -27.46
C ALA A 512 8.01 34.14 -27.52
N SER A 513 9.20 34.46 -27.00
CA SER A 513 9.78 35.79 -27.18
C SER A 513 9.83 36.09 -28.67
N PRO A 514 9.31 37.24 -29.14
CA PRO A 514 9.46 37.61 -30.54
C PRO A 514 10.96 37.66 -30.85
N GLY A 515 11.40 36.84 -31.81
CA GLY A 515 12.81 36.67 -32.11
C GLY A 515 13.44 38.02 -32.47
N HIS A 516 14.50 38.39 -31.76
CA HIS A 516 15.31 39.55 -32.13
C HIS A 516 15.91 39.32 -33.52
N THR A 517 15.56 40.19 -34.46
CA THR A 517 16.25 40.30 -35.74
C THR A 517 17.64 40.90 -35.55
N PHE A 518 18.66 40.09 -35.82
CA PHE A 518 20.04 40.46 -36.15
C PHE A 518 20.56 39.34 -37.08
N GLY A 519 21.16 39.60 -38.24
CA GLY A 519 21.35 40.85 -38.97
C GLY A 519 21.84 40.55 -40.38
#